data_AF-A0A4U2Z156-F1
#
_entry.id   AF-A0A4U2Z156-F1
#
_cell.length_a   1.000
_cell.length_b   1.000
_cell.length_c   1.000
_cell.angle_alpha   90.00
_cell.angle_beta   90.00
_cell.angle_gamma   90.00
#
_symmetry.space_group_name_H-M   'P 1'
#
loop_
_entity.id
_entity.type
_entity.pdbx_description
1 polymer ?
#
loop_
_entity_poly.entity_id
_entity_poly.type
_entity_poly.pdbx_seq_one_letter_code
_entity_poly.pdbx_strand_id
1 'polypeptide(L)'
;MNNNIDYESIKDSVVYSFEEYIEEDGFTASQSAAKVFEEDWRDLNYNAFTRTAYYICVAIECFKLKEIPDFVYKNLDFYINSEEFKNEANEKDIEQLSQDIDKCIQAIEDGDYKVIKSSFGAKSRIEYILSLKP
;
A
#
# COMPACT_ATOMS: atom_id res chain seq x y z
N MET A 1 -6.00 20.01 -15.04
CA MET A 1 -6.45 18.61 -15.19
C MET A 1 -6.73 18.11 -13.79
N ASN A 2 -8.00 17.86 -13.45
CA ASN A 2 -8.33 17.14 -12.23
C ASN A 2 -7.99 15.68 -12.52
N ASN A 3 -6.81 15.22 -12.11
CA ASN A 3 -6.57 13.79 -11.97
C ASN A 3 -7.36 13.36 -10.73
N ASN A 4 -8.63 13.04 -10.89
CA ASN A 4 -9.33 12.24 -9.89
C ASN A 4 -8.74 10.84 -10.02
N ILE A 5 -7.70 10.57 -9.23
CA ILE A 5 -7.16 9.24 -9.07
C ILE A 5 -8.20 8.46 -8.26
N ASP A 6 -8.90 7.54 -8.91
CA ASP A 6 -9.90 6.69 -8.27
C ASP A 6 -9.26 5.43 -7.67
N TYR A 7 -10.02 4.73 -6.84
CA TYR A 7 -9.53 3.57 -6.11
C TYR A 7 -9.10 2.44 -7.05
N GLU A 8 -9.91 2.16 -8.07
CA GLU A 8 -9.69 1.07 -9.00
C GLU A 8 -8.39 1.25 -9.77
N SER A 9 -8.10 2.48 -10.21
CA SER A 9 -6.86 2.82 -10.92
C SER A 9 -5.63 2.60 -10.04
N ILE A 10 -5.69 2.96 -8.76
CA ILE A 10 -4.60 2.71 -7.80
C ILE A 10 -4.39 1.21 -7.60
N LYS A 11 -5.48 0.47 -7.38
CA LYS A 11 -5.45 -0.97 -7.15
C LYS A 11 -4.86 -1.70 -8.34
N ASP A 12 -5.33 -1.40 -9.54
CA ASP A 12 -4.81 -1.96 -10.78
C ASP A 12 -3.31 -1.65 -10.90
N SER A 13 -2.90 -0.39 -10.73
CA SER A 13 -1.48 0.00 -10.77
C SER A 13 -0.62 -0.83 -9.83
N VAL A 14 -1.02 -0.93 -8.55
CA VAL A 14 -0.27 -1.69 -7.55
C VAL A 14 -0.19 -3.18 -7.91
N VAL A 15 -1.30 -3.79 -8.33
CA VAL A 15 -1.35 -5.22 -8.70
C VAL A 15 -0.43 -5.48 -9.90
N TYR A 16 -0.58 -4.72 -10.98
CA TYR A 16 0.25 -4.88 -12.17
C TYR A 16 1.74 -4.71 -11.85
N SER A 17 2.11 -3.67 -11.09
CA SER A 17 3.50 -3.47 -10.67
C SER A 17 4.02 -4.63 -9.82
N PHE A 18 3.23 -5.16 -8.88
CA PHE A 18 3.66 -6.31 -8.08
C PHE A 18 3.87 -7.56 -8.93
N GLU A 19 2.95 -7.86 -9.84
CA GLU A 19 3.06 -8.99 -10.77
C GLU A 19 4.31 -8.86 -11.64
N GLU A 20 4.53 -7.70 -12.27
CA GLU A 20 5.72 -7.42 -13.10
C GLU A 20 7.02 -7.58 -12.30
N TYR A 21 7.13 -6.93 -11.14
CA TYR A 21 8.35 -6.99 -10.34
C TYR A 21 8.67 -8.41 -9.85
N ILE A 22 7.67 -9.22 -9.55
CA ILE A 22 7.89 -10.58 -9.04
C ILE A 22 8.19 -11.55 -10.18
N GLU A 23 7.39 -11.51 -11.24
CA GLU A 23 7.47 -12.50 -12.32
C GLU A 23 8.58 -12.17 -13.33
N GLU A 24 8.77 -10.89 -13.65
CA GLU A 24 9.75 -10.46 -14.64
C GLU A 24 11.10 -10.08 -14.01
N ASP A 25 11.09 -9.31 -12.91
CA ASP A 25 12.32 -8.84 -12.27
C ASP A 25 12.85 -9.77 -11.16
N GLY A 26 12.05 -10.74 -10.72
CA GLY A 26 12.41 -11.67 -9.64
C GLY A 26 12.56 -11.00 -8.27
N PHE A 27 11.84 -9.89 -8.04
CA PHE A 27 11.86 -9.16 -6.78
C PHE A 27 11.14 -9.92 -5.67
N THR A 28 11.62 -9.72 -4.44
CA THR A 28 10.93 -10.14 -3.21
C THR A 28 9.76 -9.19 -2.90
N ALA A 29 8.80 -9.62 -2.07
CA ALA A 29 7.71 -8.77 -1.60
C ALA A 29 8.21 -7.42 -1.02
N SER A 30 9.34 -7.43 -0.31
CA SER A 30 9.95 -6.20 0.21
C SER A 30 10.52 -5.28 -0.86
N GLN A 31 11.05 -5.82 -1.94
CA GLN A 31 11.56 -5.01 -3.05
C GLN A 31 10.40 -4.46 -3.87
N SER A 32 9.40 -5.29 -4.19
CA SER A 32 8.20 -4.86 -4.92
C SER A 32 7.43 -3.76 -4.18
N ALA A 33 7.18 -3.95 -2.87
CA ALA A 33 6.52 -2.93 -2.04
C ALA A 33 7.30 -1.60 -2.01
N ALA A 34 8.62 -1.66 -1.87
CA ALA A 34 9.45 -0.46 -1.88
C ALA A 34 9.43 0.23 -3.26
N LYS A 35 9.48 -0.55 -4.33
CA LYS A 35 9.50 -0.07 -5.70
C LYS A 35 8.21 0.65 -6.08
N VAL A 36 7.04 0.10 -5.73
CA VAL A 36 5.73 0.77 -5.88
C VAL A 36 5.74 2.13 -5.17
N PHE A 37 6.12 2.16 -3.89
CA PHE A 37 6.17 3.42 -3.13
C PHE A 37 7.16 4.43 -3.73
N GLU A 38 8.26 3.97 -4.34
CA GLU A 38 9.26 4.83 -4.97
C GLU A 38 8.85 5.37 -6.33
N GLU A 39 8.14 4.59 -7.16
CA GLU A 39 7.70 5.01 -8.49
C GLU A 39 6.45 5.90 -8.40
N ASP A 40 5.50 5.51 -7.57
CA ASP A 40 4.19 6.18 -7.48
C ASP A 40 4.12 7.24 -6.38
N TRP A 41 5.29 7.64 -5.84
CA TRP A 41 5.38 8.53 -4.68
C TRP A 41 4.60 9.85 -4.82
N ARG A 42 4.40 10.36 -6.05
CA ARG A 42 3.64 11.59 -6.30
C ARG A 42 2.15 11.38 -6.09
N ASP A 43 1.61 10.32 -6.68
CA ASP A 43 0.19 9.99 -6.65
C ASP A 43 -0.20 9.46 -5.27
N LEU A 44 0.67 8.64 -4.67
CA LEU A 44 0.57 8.20 -3.28
C LEU A 44 0.45 9.37 -2.30
N ASN A 45 1.17 10.46 -2.54
CA ASN A 45 1.18 11.63 -1.67
C ASN A 45 0.27 12.76 -2.18
N TYR A 46 -0.76 12.44 -2.97
CA TYR A 46 -1.69 13.46 -3.48
C TYR A 46 -2.70 13.94 -2.42
N ASN A 47 -3.27 13.01 -1.64
CA ASN A 47 -4.12 13.32 -0.49
C ASN A 47 -4.17 12.11 0.48
N ALA A 48 -4.95 12.21 1.56
CA ALA A 48 -5.09 11.12 2.53
C ALA A 48 -5.73 9.85 1.93
N PHE A 49 -6.62 10.01 0.94
CA PHE A 49 -7.27 8.90 0.27
C PHE A 49 -6.30 8.10 -0.59
N THR A 50 -5.57 8.74 -1.51
CA THR A 50 -4.63 8.03 -2.38
C THR A 50 -3.56 7.35 -1.53
N ARG A 51 -3.06 8.03 -0.49
CA ARG A 51 -2.08 7.47 0.44
C ARG A 51 -2.58 6.20 1.11
N THR A 52 -3.79 6.23 1.65
CA THR A 52 -4.38 5.07 2.34
C THR A 52 -4.62 3.94 1.33
N ALA A 53 -5.14 4.25 0.14
CA ALA A 53 -5.36 3.28 -0.92
C ALA A 53 -4.07 2.56 -1.35
N TYR A 54 -3.01 3.31 -1.68
CA TYR A 54 -1.71 2.73 -2.03
C TYR A 54 -1.18 1.83 -0.90
N TYR A 55 -1.26 2.30 0.35
CA TYR A 55 -0.73 1.53 1.48
C TYR A 55 -1.49 0.22 1.70
N ILE A 56 -2.82 0.25 1.64
CA ILE A 56 -3.67 -0.93 1.82
C ILE A 56 -3.50 -1.91 0.66
N CYS A 57 -3.48 -1.44 -0.59
CA CYS A 57 -3.25 -2.29 -1.75
C CYS A 57 -1.87 -2.98 -1.67
N VAL A 58 -0.81 -2.25 -1.32
CA VAL A 58 0.53 -2.82 -1.12
C VAL A 58 0.53 -3.89 -0.01
N ALA A 59 -0.16 -3.64 1.10
CA ALA A 59 -0.27 -4.61 2.19
C ALA A 59 -0.99 -5.90 1.74
N ILE A 60 -2.07 -5.78 0.97
CA ILE A 60 -2.79 -6.94 0.41
C ILE A 60 -1.89 -7.79 -0.48
N GLU A 61 -1.13 -7.18 -1.39
CA GLU A 61 -0.20 -7.94 -2.24
C GLU A 61 0.89 -8.64 -1.42
N CYS A 62 1.40 -7.99 -0.38
CA CYS A 62 2.32 -8.63 0.57
C CYS A 62 1.68 -9.84 1.27
N PHE A 63 0.43 -9.73 1.71
CA PHE A 63 -0.28 -10.84 2.35
C PHE A 63 -0.53 -12.01 1.40
N LYS A 64 -0.83 -11.77 0.12
CA LYS A 64 -0.95 -12.83 -0.90
C LYS A 64 0.34 -13.64 -1.05
N LEU A 65 1.49 -12.98 -0.88
CA LEU A 65 2.82 -13.60 -0.92
C LEU A 65 3.23 -14.25 0.41
N LYS A 66 2.38 -14.15 1.45
CA LYS A 66 2.65 -14.59 2.83
C LYS A 66 3.89 -13.93 3.45
N GLU A 67 4.29 -12.76 2.95
CA GLU A 67 5.46 -12.03 3.40
C GLU A 67 5.17 -10.53 3.41
N ILE A 68 5.20 -9.92 4.60
CA ILE A 68 5.00 -8.48 4.78
C ILE A 68 6.29 -7.80 5.25
N PRO A 69 6.76 -6.76 4.56
CA PRO A 69 7.96 -6.03 4.99
C PRO A 69 7.73 -5.29 6.32
N ASP A 70 8.75 -5.19 7.17
CA ASP A 70 8.65 -4.56 8.48
C ASP A 70 8.22 -3.08 8.41
N PHE A 71 8.58 -2.37 7.34
CA PHE A 71 8.14 -0.99 7.11
C PHE A 71 6.67 -0.86 6.71
N VAL A 72 6.08 -1.89 6.07
CA VAL A 72 4.63 -1.95 5.79
C VAL A 72 3.90 -2.34 7.08
N TYR A 73 4.35 -3.41 7.74
CA TYR A 73 3.71 -3.91 8.94
C TYR A 73 3.65 -2.87 10.07
N LYS A 74 4.75 -2.11 10.28
CA LYS A 74 4.85 -1.13 11.36
C LYS A 74 3.82 -0.01 11.30
N ASN A 75 3.37 0.41 10.11
CA ASN A 75 2.40 1.51 9.98
C ASN A 75 1.01 1.04 9.54
N LEU A 76 0.81 -0.26 9.32
CA LEU A 76 -0.46 -0.80 8.84
C LEU A 76 -1.63 -0.48 9.79
N ASP A 77 -1.40 -0.54 11.11
CA ASP A 77 -2.40 -0.18 12.12
C ASP A 77 -2.91 1.27 11.99
N PHE A 78 -2.02 2.21 11.63
CA PHE A 78 -2.41 3.60 11.40
C PHE A 78 -3.39 3.71 10.22
N TYR A 79 -3.10 3.05 9.10
CA TYR A 79 -3.92 3.15 7.89
C TYR A 79 -5.25 2.39 8.02
N ILE A 80 -5.27 1.26 8.71
CA ILE A 80 -6.50 0.50 8.97
C ILE A 80 -7.48 1.31 9.83
N ASN A 81 -6.98 2.04 10.84
CA ASN A 81 -7.81 2.80 11.77
C ASN A 81 -8.03 4.27 11.34
N SER A 82 -7.45 4.70 10.22
CA SER A 82 -7.58 6.08 9.75
C SER A 82 -8.97 6.34 9.17
N GLU A 83 -9.56 7.48 9.51
CA GLU A 83 -10.77 7.99 8.85
C GLU A 83 -10.48 9.23 7.99
N GLU A 84 -9.22 9.65 7.89
CA GLU A 84 -8.82 10.89 7.20
C GLU A 84 -9.18 10.87 5.71
N PHE A 85 -9.27 9.68 5.10
CA PHE A 85 -9.59 9.53 3.68
C PHE A 85 -11.08 9.70 3.34
N LYS A 86 -11.99 9.63 4.31
CA LYS A 86 -13.45 9.53 4.07
C LYS A 86 -14.07 10.76 3.40
N ASN A 87 -13.37 11.89 3.37
CA ASN A 87 -13.86 13.13 2.73
C ASN A 87 -13.09 13.51 1.46
N GLU A 88 -12.11 12.70 1.06
CA GLU A 88 -11.15 13.02 -0.03
C GLU A 88 -11.43 12.24 -1.32
N ALA A 89 -12.52 11.48 -1.37
CA ALA A 89 -12.95 10.65 -2.50
C ALA A 89 -14.48 10.53 -2.57
N ASN A 90 -14.99 9.92 -3.65
CA ASN A 90 -16.42 9.63 -3.76
C ASN A 90 -16.81 8.39 -2.93
N GLU A 91 -18.10 8.24 -2.65
CA GLU A 91 -18.65 7.17 -1.80
C GLU A 91 -18.27 5.76 -2.30
N LYS A 92 -18.25 5.55 -3.62
CA LYS A 92 -17.88 4.25 -4.21
C LYS A 92 -16.43 3.90 -3.91
N ASP A 93 -15.50 4.84 -4.14
CA ASP A 93 -14.08 4.64 -3.86
C ASP A 93 -13.81 4.38 -2.37
N ILE A 94 -14.52 5.11 -1.49
CA ILE A 94 -14.45 4.91 -0.04
C ILE A 94 -14.95 3.52 0.36
N GLU A 95 -16.07 3.06 -0.23
CA GLU A 95 -16.62 1.73 0.03
C GLU A 95 -15.63 0.64 -0.40
N GLN A 96 -15.05 0.76 -1.59
CA GLN A 96 -14.08 -0.22 -2.10
C GLN A 96 -12.82 -0.28 -1.22
N LEU A 97 -12.27 0.87 -0.83
CA LEU A 97 -11.12 0.93 0.09
C LEU A 97 -11.47 0.34 1.47
N SER A 98 -12.67 0.61 1.99
CA SER A 98 -13.11 0.07 3.28
C SER A 98 -13.20 -1.45 3.26
N GLN A 99 -13.71 -2.03 2.17
CA GLN A 99 -13.74 -3.49 1.99
C GLN A 99 -12.34 -4.11 1.96
N ASP A 100 -11.36 -3.44 1.35
CA ASP A 100 -9.98 -3.91 1.30
C ASP A 100 -9.23 -3.69 2.64
N ILE A 101 -9.60 -2.67 3.42
CA ILE A 101 -9.19 -2.55 4.83
C ILE A 101 -9.69 -3.74 5.66
N ASP A 102 -10.96 -4.14 5.50
CA ASP A 102 -11.52 -5.30 6.20
C ASP A 102 -10.76 -6.59 5.84
N LYS A 103 -10.35 -6.75 4.57
CA LYS A 103 -9.50 -7.88 4.14
C LYS A 103 -8.12 -7.85 4.81
N CYS A 104 -7.51 -6.68 4.94
CA CYS A 104 -6.26 -6.52 5.69
C CYS A 104 -6.42 -6.90 7.16
N ILE A 105 -7.51 -6.48 7.81
CA ILE A 105 -7.81 -6.86 9.20
C ILE A 105 -7.91 -8.39 9.32
N GLN A 106 -8.67 -9.04 8.44
CA GLN A 106 -8.81 -10.50 8.42
C GLN A 106 -7.46 -11.19 8.21
N ALA A 107 -6.65 -10.72 7.26
CA ALA A 107 -5.32 -11.29 7.02
C ALA A 107 -4.38 -11.16 8.24
N ILE A 108 -4.48 -10.06 9.00
CA ILE A 108 -3.75 -9.89 10.26
C ILE A 108 -4.22 -10.91 11.30
N GLU A 109 -5.53 -11.09 11.45
CA GLU A 109 -6.14 -12.02 12.40
C GLU A 109 -5.80 -13.49 12.08
N ASP A 110 -5.80 -13.85 10.80
CA ASP A 110 -5.45 -15.20 10.33
C ASP A 110 -3.98 -15.55 10.63
N GLY A 111 -3.08 -14.56 10.58
CA GLY A 111 -1.68 -14.72 10.96
C GLY A 111 -0.84 -15.60 10.02
N ASP A 112 -1.35 -15.94 8.83
CA ASP A 112 -0.68 -16.78 7.83
C ASP A 112 0.32 -15.99 6.97
N TYR A 113 1.25 -15.29 7.64
CA TYR A 113 2.32 -14.51 6.98
C TYR A 113 3.56 -14.38 7.86
N LYS A 114 4.67 -13.97 7.26
CA LYS A 114 5.91 -13.63 7.96
C LYS A 114 6.22 -12.14 7.82
N VAL A 115 6.63 -11.52 8.92
CA VAL A 115 7.20 -10.17 8.87
C VAL A 115 8.67 -10.26 8.47
N ILE A 116 9.02 -9.72 7.30
CA ILE A 116 10.37 -9.75 6.75
C ILE A 116 11.08 -8.44 7.07
N LYS A 117 12.28 -8.55 7.65
CA LYS A 117 13.09 -7.38 7.98
C LYS A 117 13.72 -6.81 6.71
N SER A 118 13.38 -5.57 6.37
CA SER A 118 13.97 -4.89 5.22
C SER A 118 15.35 -4.32 5.53
N SER A 119 16.12 -4.02 4.48
CA SER A 119 17.40 -3.34 4.62
C SER A 119 17.19 -1.92 5.17
N PHE A 120 18.19 -1.41 5.90
CA PHE A 120 18.12 -0.04 6.44
C PHE A 120 17.91 1.01 5.34
N GLY A 121 18.54 0.82 4.17
CA GLY A 121 18.40 1.71 3.02
C GLY A 121 16.97 1.77 2.48
N ALA A 122 16.37 0.61 2.20
CA ALA A 122 14.98 0.53 1.74
C ALA A 122 14.02 1.16 2.76
N LYS A 123 14.16 0.80 4.04
CA LYS A 123 13.33 1.35 5.12
C LYS A 123 13.42 2.87 5.21
N SER A 124 14.63 3.42 5.20
CA SER A 124 14.84 4.87 5.33
C SER A 124 14.27 5.64 4.14
N ARG A 125 14.36 5.06 2.94
CA ARG A 125 13.80 5.65 1.72
C ARG A 125 12.28 5.68 1.75
N ILE A 126 11.64 4.59 2.17
CA ILE A 126 10.18 4.53 2.30
C ILE A 126 9.68 5.43 3.42
N GLU A 127 10.33 5.44 4.59
CA GLU A 127 9.98 6.35 5.69
C GLU A 127 10.07 7.81 5.24
N TYR A 128 11.05 8.18 4.42
CA TYR A 128 11.13 9.51 3.82
C TYR A 128 9.93 9.81 2.89
N ILE A 129 9.61 8.90 1.96
CA ILE A 129 8.50 9.08 1.02
C ILE A 129 7.17 9.27 1.76
N LEU A 130 6.91 8.45 2.79
CA LEU A 130 5.68 8.53 3.59
C LEU A 130 5.63 9.78 4.49
N SER A 131 6.78 10.36 4.83
CA SER A 131 6.88 11.60 5.61
C SER A 131 6.57 12.86 4.80
N LEU A 132 6.61 12.78 3.47
CA LEU A 132 6.14 13.87 2.62
C LEU A 132 4.69 14.15 2.98
N LYS A 133 4.28 15.42 3.05
CA LYS A 133 2.87 15.72 3.35
C LYS A 133 2.00 15.34 2.16
N PRO A 134 0.87 14.67 2.40
CA PRO A 134 -0.19 14.58 1.40
C PRO A 134 -0.90 15.95 1.30
#